data_AF-A0AAV1RJA4-F1
#
_entry.id   AF-A0AAV1RJA4-F1
#
_cell.length_a   1.000
_cell.length_b   1.000
_cell.length_c   1.000
_cell.angle_alpha   90.00
_cell.angle_beta   90.00
_cell.angle_gamma   90.00
#
_symmetry.space_group_name_H-M   'P 1'
#
loop_
_entity.id
_entity.type
_entity.pdbx_description
1 polymer ?
#
loop_
_entity_poly.entity_id
_entity_poly.type
_entity_poly.pdbx_seq_one_letter_code
_entity_poly.pdbx_strand_id
1 'polypeptide(L)'
;MRSLAACELLNNAGYRNLFWVQGRFEAAEEEDFVSEGPQPLKFAGIGGVSEFLGWTDQQRAAAAKEGWGYRLLFSARLVGVFLVADALFIGAQQVGHYIQDIRAH
;
A
#
# COMPACT_ATOMS: atom_id res chain seq x y z
N MET A 1 11.27 0.29 -11.57
CA MET A 1 12.36 -0.62 -11.95
C MET A 1 12.30 -2.01 -11.28
N ARG A 2 11.16 -2.46 -10.70
CA ARG A 2 11.08 -3.79 -10.05
C ARG A 2 10.96 -4.96 -11.04
N SER A 3 10.22 -4.79 -12.13
CA SER A 3 10.09 -5.79 -13.18
C SER A 3 11.41 -6.03 -13.90
N LEU A 4 12.17 -4.97 -14.18
CA LEU A 4 13.49 -5.08 -14.84
C LEU A 4 14.54 -5.75 -13.96
N ALA A 5 14.60 -5.42 -12.66
CA ALA A 5 15.48 -6.10 -11.72
C ALA A 5 15.14 -7.59 -11.58
N ALA A 6 13.85 -7.95 -11.62
CA ALA A 6 13.43 -9.36 -11.65
C ALA A 6 13.89 -10.06 -12.94
N CYS A 7 13.81 -9.40 -14.10
CA CYS A 7 14.34 -9.95 -15.35
C CYS A 7 15.85 -10.19 -15.28
N GLU A 8 16.62 -9.31 -14.64
CA GLU A 8 18.06 -9.51 -14.46
C GLU A 8 18.37 -10.75 -13.61
N LEU A 9 17.64 -10.93 -12.50
CA LEU A 9 17.78 -12.12 -11.66
C LEU A 9 17.42 -13.42 -12.40
N LEU A 10 16.33 -13.40 -13.17
CA LEU A 10 15.90 -14.54 -13.98
C LEU A 10 16.91 -14.84 -15.09
N ASN A 11 17.45 -13.80 -15.74
CA ASN A 11 18.48 -13.97 -16.76
C ASN A 11 19.73 -14.63 -16.18
N ASN A 12 20.17 -14.19 -15.00
CA ASN A 12 21.32 -14.78 -14.30
C ASN A 12 21.07 -16.23 -13.87
N ALA A 13 19.81 -16.61 -13.62
CA ALA A 13 19.40 -17.99 -13.38
C ALA A 13 19.27 -18.85 -14.65
N GLY A 14 19.57 -18.30 -15.82
CA GLY A 14 19.59 -19.03 -17.10
C GLY A 14 18.27 -18.99 -17.88
N TYR A 15 17.25 -18.27 -17.39
CA TYR A 15 16.03 -18.07 -18.16
C TYR A 15 16.29 -17.16 -19.38
N ARG A 16 15.61 -17.46 -20.48
CA ARG A 16 15.75 -16.75 -21.77
C ARG A 16 14.38 -16.24 -22.23
N ASN A 17 14.38 -15.33 -23.20
CA ASN A 17 13.15 -14.67 -23.71
C ASN A 17 12.37 -13.96 -22.60
N LEU A 18 13.10 -13.20 -21.78
CA LEU A 18 12.52 -12.45 -20.67
C LEU A 18 12.02 -11.10 -21.16
N PHE A 19 10.81 -10.75 -20.74
CA PHE A 19 10.17 -9.46 -21.01
C PHE A 19 9.76 -8.84 -19.69
N TRP A 20 9.81 -7.51 -19.61
CA TRP A 20 9.32 -6.77 -18.46
C TRP A 20 8.07 -5.98 -18.83
N VAL A 21 7.16 -5.84 -17.88
CA VAL A 21 6.01 -4.94 -18.04
C VAL A 21 6.49 -3.49 -17.89
N GLN A 22 6.40 -2.73 -18.97
CA GLN A 22 6.67 -1.29 -18.97
C GLN A 22 5.56 -0.58 -18.19
N GLY A 23 5.92 0.35 -17.30
CA GLY A 23 4.92 1.09 -16.51
C GLY A 23 4.27 0.31 -15.36
N ARG A 24 4.61 -0.98 -15.15
CA ARG A 24 3.94 -1.90 -14.20
C ARG A 24 2.47 -2.14 -14.62
N PHE A 25 1.74 -2.91 -13.81
CA PHE A 25 0.30 -3.14 -14.06
C PHE A 25 -0.57 -1.89 -13.92
N GLU A 26 -0.03 -0.81 -13.39
CA GLU A 26 -0.73 0.47 -13.31
C GLU A 26 -1.03 1.08 -14.70
N ALA A 27 -0.17 0.79 -15.68
CA ALA A 27 -0.32 1.23 -17.06
C ALA A 27 -1.11 0.25 -17.95
N ALA A 28 -1.52 -0.90 -17.41
CA ALA A 28 -2.24 -1.93 -18.16
C ALA A 28 -3.73 -1.60 -18.24
N GLU A 29 -4.28 -1.53 -19.43
CA GLU A 29 -5.73 -1.45 -19.65
C GLU A 29 -6.40 -2.82 -19.52
N GLU A 30 -7.74 -2.85 -19.42
CA GLU A 30 -8.49 -4.09 -19.16
C GLU A 30 -8.37 -5.08 -20.32
N GLU A 31 -8.16 -4.62 -21.56
CA GLU A 31 -8.00 -5.47 -22.74
C GLU A 31 -6.55 -5.95 -22.97
N ASP A 32 -5.57 -5.40 -22.24
CA ASP A 32 -4.15 -5.71 -22.48
C ASP A 32 -3.77 -7.13 -22.03
N PHE A 33 -4.49 -7.68 -21.05
CA PHE A 33 -4.20 -8.98 -20.45
C PHE A 33 -5.48 -9.77 -20.17
N VAL A 34 -5.42 -11.09 -20.37
CA VAL A 34 -6.42 -12.00 -19.83
C VAL A 34 -6.26 -12.05 -18.32
N SER A 35 -7.25 -11.55 -17.59
CA SER A 35 -7.26 -11.52 -16.12
C SER A 35 -8.22 -12.56 -15.56
N GLU A 36 -7.88 -13.10 -14.39
CA GLU A 36 -8.76 -13.96 -13.61
C GLU A 36 -9.22 -13.23 -12.35
N GLY A 37 -10.52 -13.23 -12.09
CA GLY A 37 -11.13 -12.61 -10.91
C GLY A 37 -11.76 -11.24 -11.14
N PRO A 38 -12.43 -10.69 -10.12
CA PRO A 38 -13.22 -9.46 -10.26
C PRO A 38 -12.41 -8.16 -10.13
N GLN A 39 -11.16 -8.23 -9.65
CA GLN A 39 -10.37 -7.03 -9.35
C GLN A 39 -9.52 -6.62 -10.57
N PRO A 40 -9.54 -5.33 -10.98
CA PRO A 40 -8.70 -4.87 -12.08
C PRO A 40 -7.20 -5.06 -11.81
N LEU A 41 -6.44 -5.41 -12.85
CA LEU A 41 -4.99 -5.68 -12.75
C LEU A 41 -4.21 -4.44 -12.28
N LYS A 42 -4.73 -3.23 -12.52
CA LYS A 42 -4.20 -1.95 -12.01
C LYS A 42 -4.02 -1.95 -10.49
N PHE A 43 -4.78 -2.76 -9.75
CA PHE A 43 -4.67 -2.90 -8.29
C PHE A 43 -3.65 -3.94 -7.83
N ALA A 44 -3.18 -4.84 -8.71
CA ALA A 44 -2.31 -5.96 -8.33
C ALA A 44 -0.95 -5.52 -7.73
N GLY A 45 -0.54 -4.27 -8.00
CA GLY A 45 0.69 -3.69 -7.48
C GLY A 45 0.52 -2.87 -6.19
N ILE A 46 -0.69 -2.79 -5.65
CA ILE A 46 -1.07 -2.00 -4.47
C ILE A 46 -1.27 -2.96 -3.31
N GLY A 47 -0.68 -2.64 -2.16
CA GLY A 47 -0.75 -3.47 -0.96
C GLY A 47 -0.37 -2.69 0.29
N GLY A 48 -0.62 -3.29 1.46
CA GLY A 48 -0.16 -2.79 2.75
C GLY A 48 -0.77 -1.43 3.12
N VAL A 49 0.05 -0.51 3.63
CA VAL A 49 -0.42 0.82 4.09
C VAL A 49 -1.04 1.62 2.95
N SER A 50 -0.50 1.50 1.73
CA SER A 50 -1.06 2.19 0.55
C SER A 50 -2.44 1.65 0.19
N GLU A 51 -2.63 0.34 0.26
CA GLU A 51 -3.95 -0.27 0.04
C GLU A 51 -4.94 0.18 1.12
N PHE A 52 -4.51 0.14 2.40
CA PHE A 52 -5.33 0.53 3.53
C PHE A 52 -5.75 2.00 3.48
N LEU A 53 -4.84 2.91 3.13
CA LEU A 53 -5.12 4.35 3.10
C LEU A 53 -5.66 4.85 1.76
N GLY A 54 -5.66 4.04 0.70
CA GLY A 54 -6.37 4.36 -0.54
C GLY A 54 -5.88 5.61 -1.27
N TRP A 55 -4.67 6.09 -0.96
CA TRP A 55 -4.17 7.37 -1.46
C TRP A 55 -3.68 7.28 -2.90
N THR A 56 -3.51 6.08 -3.45
CA THR A 56 -2.94 5.88 -4.78
C THR A 56 -3.88 6.41 -5.86
N ASP A 57 -3.32 6.83 -6.99
CA ASP A 57 -4.10 7.42 -8.07
C ASP A 57 -5.14 6.44 -8.63
N GLN A 58 -4.80 5.16 -8.74
CA GLN A 58 -5.73 4.12 -9.20
C GLN A 58 -6.90 3.91 -8.23
N GLN A 59 -6.62 3.91 -6.93
CA GLN A 59 -7.67 3.80 -5.91
C GLN A 59 -8.56 5.02 -5.90
N ARG A 60 -8.00 6.23 -6.06
CA ARG A 60 -8.80 7.46 -6.18
C ARG A 60 -9.62 7.51 -7.46
N ALA A 61 -9.11 7.00 -8.57
CA ALA A 61 -9.83 6.94 -9.84
C ALA A 61 -11.02 5.95 -9.77
N ALA A 62 -10.83 4.77 -9.17
CA ALA A 62 -11.94 3.85 -8.92
C ALA A 62 -12.94 4.41 -7.89
N ALA A 63 -12.44 5.02 -6.81
CA ALA A 63 -13.26 5.69 -5.81
C ALA A 63 -14.19 6.75 -6.36
N ALA A 64 -13.71 7.52 -7.33
CA ALA A 64 -14.49 8.57 -7.97
C ALA A 64 -15.75 7.99 -8.63
N LYS A 65 -15.74 6.72 -9.02
CA LYS A 65 -16.90 6.00 -9.57
C LYS A 65 -17.87 5.51 -8.48
N GLU A 66 -17.40 5.31 -7.24
CA GLU A 66 -18.19 4.77 -6.11
C GLU A 66 -18.86 5.85 -5.23
N GLY A 67 -18.49 7.12 -5.38
CA GLY A 67 -19.18 8.26 -4.77
C GLY A 67 -18.70 8.63 -3.35
N TRP A 68 -19.57 9.28 -2.56
CA TRP A 68 -19.20 9.94 -1.30
C TRP A 68 -18.83 8.98 -0.15
N GLY A 69 -19.38 7.76 -0.13
CA GLY A 69 -19.12 6.77 0.91
C GLY A 69 -17.64 6.38 0.99
N TYR A 70 -16.98 6.27 -0.16
CA TYR A 70 -15.56 5.96 -0.25
C TYR A 70 -14.71 7.07 0.40
N ARG A 71 -14.99 8.34 0.08
CA ARG A 71 -14.24 9.48 0.65
C ARG A 71 -14.35 9.54 2.17
N LEU A 72 -15.53 9.25 2.72
CA LEU A 72 -15.73 9.17 4.17
C LEU A 72 -14.92 8.06 4.82
N LEU A 73 -14.89 6.88 4.19
CA LEU A 73 -14.14 5.73 4.70
C LEU A 73 -12.65 6.03 4.82
N PHE A 74 -12.02 6.64 3.80
CA PHE A 74 -10.60 6.98 3.87
C PHE A 74 -10.29 8.10 4.85
N SER A 75 -11.15 9.11 4.94
CA SER A 75 -11.02 10.15 5.96
C SER A 75 -11.08 9.54 7.36
N ALA A 76 -12.01 8.62 7.61
CA ALA A 76 -12.12 7.92 8.88
C ALA A 76 -10.86 7.08 9.19
N ARG A 77 -10.32 6.36 8.21
CA ARG A 77 -9.06 5.60 8.37
C ARG A 77 -7.89 6.52 8.71
N LEU A 78 -7.78 7.67 8.05
CA LEU A 78 -6.72 8.64 8.31
C LEU A 78 -6.82 9.21 9.73
N VAL A 79 -8.02 9.60 10.17
CA VAL A 79 -8.25 10.04 11.56
C VAL A 79 -7.87 8.95 12.55
N GLY A 80 -8.24 7.69 12.28
CA GLY A 80 -7.84 6.54 13.09
C GLY A 80 -6.32 6.40 13.23
N VAL A 81 -5.55 6.61 12.15
CA VAL A 81 -4.08 6.57 12.20
C VAL A 81 -3.52 7.63 13.14
N PHE A 82 -4.03 8.86 13.08
CA PHE A 82 -3.60 9.93 13.99
C PHE A 82 -3.91 9.61 15.45
N LEU A 83 -5.12 9.12 15.74
CA LEU A 83 -5.51 8.74 17.10
C LEU A 83 -4.62 7.62 17.66
N VAL A 84 -4.29 6.62 16.85
CA VAL A 84 -3.38 5.54 17.26
C VAL A 84 -1.98 6.08 17.52
N ALA A 85 -1.46 6.96 16.66
CA ALA A 85 -0.15 7.57 16.84
C ALA A 85 -0.07 8.39 18.15
N ASP A 86 -1.09 9.20 18.43
CA ASP A 86 -1.16 10.01 19.65
C ASP A 86 -1.25 9.13 20.90
N ALA A 87 -2.10 8.09 20.88
CA ALA A 87 -2.22 7.15 21.98
C ALA A 87 -0.89 6.42 22.27
N LEU A 88 -0.17 6.02 21.22
CA LEU A 88 1.16 5.41 21.34
C LEU A 88 2.19 6.39 21.92
N PHE A 89 2.16 7.65 21.48
CA PHE A 89 3.05 8.69 21.99
C PHE A 89 2.84 8.94 23.48
N ILE A 90 1.59 9.15 23.89
CA ILE A 90 1.22 9.35 25.31
C ILE A 90 1.57 8.11 26.13
N GLY A 91 1.27 6.92 25.63
CA GLY A 91 1.61 5.65 26.28
C GLY A 91 3.12 5.50 26.50
N ALA A 92 3.93 5.83 25.49
CA ALA A 92 5.39 5.77 25.60
C ALA A 92 5.94 6.76 26.64
N GLN A 93 5.37 7.96 26.73
CA GLN A 93 5.73 8.94 27.77
C GLN A 93 5.40 8.40 29.17
N GLN A 94 4.20 7.85 29.37
CA GLN A 94 3.77 7.31 30.66
C GLN A 94 4.66 6.13 31.11
N VAL A 95 5.02 5.23 30.19
CA VAL A 95 5.93 4.12 30.45
C VAL A 95 7.33 4.63 30.80
N GLY A 96 7.81 5.65 30.10
CA GLY A 96 9.11 6.28 30.38
C GLY A 96 9.17 6.85 31.81
N HIS A 97 8.13 7.59 32.22
CA HIS A 97 8.01 8.10 33.59
C HIS A 97 8.00 6.96 34.62
N TYR A 98 7.19 5.92 34.40
CA TYR A 98 7.12 4.78 35.32
C TYR A 98 8.47 4.06 35.49
N ILE A 99 9.24 3.88 34.41
CA ILE A 99 10.58 3.26 34.48
C ILE A 99 11.57 4.15 35.25
N GLN A 100 11.46 5.47 35.11
CA GLN A 100 12.29 6.41 35.87
C GLN A 100 11.99 6.32 37.37
N ASP A 101 10.71 6.27 37.75
CA ASP A 101 10.28 6.16 39.15
C ASP A 101 10.80 4.88 39.82
N ILE A 102 10.81 3.75 39.08
CA ILE A 102 11.37 2.48 39.56
C ILE A 102 12.89 2.56 39.74
N ARG A 103 13.61 3.25 38.84
CA ARG A 103 15.08 3.38 38.94
C ARG A 103 15.55 4.36 40.01
N ALA A 104 14.68 5.28 40.43
CA ALA A 104 14.99 6.28 41.43
C ALA A 104 14.80 5.77 42.88
N HIS A 105 14.14 4.61 43.06
CA HIS A 105 14.03 3.88 44.33
C HIS A 105 15.08 2.75 44.41
#